data_AF-A0AA49IZ32-F1
#
_entry.id   AF-A0AA49IZ32-F1
#
_cell.length_a   1.000
_cell.length_b   1.000
_cell.length_c   1.000
_cell.angle_alpha   90.00
_cell.angle_beta   90.00
_cell.angle_gamma   90.00
#
_symmetry.space_group_name_H-M   'P 1'
#
loop_
_entity.id
_entity.type
_entity.pdbx_description
1 polymer ?
#
loop_
_entity_poly.entity_id
_entity_poly.type
_entity_poly.pdbx_seq_one_letter_code
_entity_poly.pdbx_strand_id
1 'polypeptide(L)' 'MDKITRLDKFRVPIGNQEIELQQIEFEAGGMPMLRLRIREGSRFTIFDIDPLTARRFAAAMAEWAQRQPIE' A
#
# COMPACT_ATOMS: atom_id res chain seq x y z
N MET A 1 -2.32 21.05 8.03
CA MET A 1 -2.85 19.69 8.21
C MET A 1 -2.24 18.82 7.14
N ASP A 2 -1.80 17.61 7.48
CA ASP A 2 -1.23 16.68 6.50
C ASP A 2 -2.26 16.37 5.40
N LYS A 3 -1.80 16.32 4.15
CA LYS A 3 -2.65 16.05 3.00
C LYS A 3 -2.59 14.56 2.68
N ILE A 4 -3.77 13.95 2.58
CA ILE A 4 -3.95 12.54 2.24
C ILE A 4 -4.57 12.44 0.85
N THR A 5 -3.86 11.79 -0.06
CA THR A 5 -4.36 11.49 -1.41
C THR A 5 -4.61 9.99 -1.54
N ARG A 6 -5.83 9.58 -1.89
CA ARG A 6 -6.13 8.16 -2.15
C ARG A 6 -5.58 7.76 -3.51
N LEU A 7 -4.86 6.65 -3.56
CA LEU A 7 -4.24 6.13 -4.77
C LEU A 7 -5.03 4.97 -5.35
N ASP A 8 -5.37 3.99 -4.51
CA ASP A 8 -6.12 2.81 -4.94
C ASP A 8 -6.83 2.14 -3.75
N LYS A 9 -7.87 1.37 -4.04
CA LYS A 9 -8.57 0.52 -3.07
C LYS A 9 -9.07 -0.76 -3.73
N PHE A 10 -8.65 -1.90 -3.20
CA PHE A 10 -9.04 -3.21 -3.72
C PHE A 10 -9.23 -4.23 -2.59
N ARG A 11 -9.82 -5.37 -2.93
CA ARG A 11 -10.07 -6.48 -2.00
C ARG A 11 -9.25 -7.69 -2.43
N VAL A 12 -8.52 -8.28 -1.51
CA VAL A 12 -7.81 -9.53 -1.73
C VAL A 12 -8.83 -10.68 -1.73
N PRO A 13 -8.90 -11.52 -2.79
CA PRO A 13 -9.87 -12.62 -2.86
C PRO A 13 -9.69 -13.64 -1.73
N ILE A 14 -8.44 -13.95 -1.39
CA ILE A 14 -8.09 -14.86 -0.31
C ILE A 14 -8.00 -14.05 0.99
N GLY A 15 -8.73 -14.45 2.03
CA GLY A 15 -8.69 -13.81 3.35
C GLY A 15 -9.60 -12.59 3.51
N ASN A 16 -10.27 -12.13 2.45
CA ASN A 16 -11.28 -11.06 2.52
C ASN A 16 -10.72 -9.76 3.16
N GLN A 17 -9.50 -9.40 2.80
CA GLN A 17 -8.86 -8.18 3.29
C GLN A 17 -9.14 -7.03 2.32
N GLU A 18 -9.59 -5.89 2.83
CA GLU A 18 -9.64 -4.64 2.04
C GLU A 18 -8.30 -3.91 2.19
N ILE A 19 -7.68 -3.56 1.08
CA ILE A 19 -6.44 -2.78 1.03
C ILE A 19 -6.74 -1.41 0.43
N GLU A 20 -6.28 -0.35 1.09
CA GLU A 20 -6.30 1.03 0.57
C GLU A 20 -4.87 1.58 0.59
N LEU A 21 -4.45 2.15 -0.54
CA LEU A 21 -3.17 2.84 -0.71
C LEU A 21 -3.40 4.34 -0.68
N GLN A 22 -2.64 5.05 0.13
CA GLN A 22 -2.73 6.50 0.28
C GLN A 22 -1.34 7.15 0.23
N GLN A 23 -1.21 8.29 -0.43
CA GLN A 23 -0.04 9.16 -0.26
C GLN A 23 -0.30 10.12 0.89
N ILE A 24 0.66 10.25 1.79
CA ILE A 24 0.67 11.21 2.89
C ILE A 24 1.73 12.27 2.59
N GLU A 25 1.31 13.53 2.58
CA GLU A 25 2.18 14.70 2.48
C GLU A 25 2.12 15.47 3.80
N PHE A 26 3.25 15.57 4.50
CA PHE A 26 3.32 16.23 5.81
C PHE A 26 3.40 17.74 5.66
N GLU A 27 2.63 18.47 6.46
CA GLU A 27 2.56 19.94 6.40
C GLU A 27 3.90 20.62 6.71
N ALA A 28 4.67 20.08 7.64
CA ALA A 28 5.98 20.61 8.04
C ALA A 28 7.05 20.46 6.94
N GLY A 29 6.69 19.93 5.77
CA GLY A 29 7.62 19.44 4.77
C GLY A 29 8.20 18.09 5.19
N GLY A 30 8.67 17.33 4.21
CA GLY A 30 9.20 16.00 4.44
C GLY A 30 9.06 15.11 3.22
N MET A 31 9.59 13.90 3.34
CA MET A 31 9.43 12.89 2.32
C MET A 31 7.95 12.44 2.27
N PRO A 32 7.32 12.40 1.08
CA PRO A 32 5.99 11.82 0.96
C PRO A 32 6.06 10.33 1.30
N MET A 33 5.07 9.86 2.05
CA MET A 33 5.00 8.46 2.48
C MET A 33 3.85 7.76 1.78
N LEU A 34 4.05 6.49 1.44
CA LEU A 34 2.98 5.61 1.01
C LEU A 34 2.42 4.89 2.23
N ARG A 35 1.16 5.19 2.57
CA ARG A 35 0.41 4.51 3.62
C ARG A 35 -0.37 3.35 3.03
N LEU A 36 -0.16 2.17 3.62
CA LEU A 36 -0.94 0.98 3.35
C LEU A 36 -1.91 0.77 4.51
N ARG A 37 -3.20 0.63 4.19
CA ARG A 37 -4.25 0.34 5.16
C ARG A 37 -4.88 -0.99 4.79
N ILE A 38 -4.72 -1.97 5.67
CA ILE A 38 -5.28 -3.31 5.50
C ILE A 38 -6.36 -3.49 6.55
N ARG A 39 -7.59 -3.77 6.12
CA ARG A 39 -8.72 -4.08 6.98
C ARG A 39 -9.09 -5.55 6.87
N GLU A 40 -9.16 -6.22 8.01
CA GLU A 40 -9.61 -7.60 8.15
C GLU A 40 -10.71 -7.66 9.22
N GLY A 41 -11.96 -7.60 8.79
CA GLY A 41 -13.12 -7.50 9.69
C GLY A 41 -13.08 -6.21 10.51
N SER A 42 -12.81 -6.33 11.82
CA SER A 42 -12.64 -5.21 12.76
C SER A 42 -11.17 -4.82 13.00
N ARG A 43 -10.21 -5.63 12.53
CA ARG A 43 -8.78 -5.36 12.69
C ARG A 43 -8.29 -4.46 11.56
N PHE A 44 -7.42 -3.52 11.93
CA PHE A 44 -6.76 -2.62 11.00
C PHE A 44 -5.26 -2.71 11.21
N THR A 45 -4.53 -2.91 10.12
CA THR A 45 -3.09 -2.75 10.07
C THR A 45 -2.79 -1.56 9.18
N ILE A 46 -2.08 -0.58 9.74
CA ILE A 46 -1.65 0.62 9.03
C ILE A 46 -0.15 0.73 9.18
N PHE A 47 0.54 0.90 8.06
CA PHE A 47 1.96 1.18 8.06
C PHE A 47 2.32 2.09 6.89
N ASP A 48 3.36 2.87 7.09
CA ASP A 48 3.85 3.84 6.12
C ASP A 48 5.23 3.40 5.65
N ILE A 49 5.47 3.48 4.35
CA ILE A 49 6.76 3.19 3.74
C ILE A 49 7.22 4.37 2.88
N ASP A 50 8.53 4.58 2.86
CA ASP A 50 9.16 5.61 2.04
C ASP A 50 9.22 5.18 0.55
N PRO A 51 9.53 6.10 -0.38
CA PRO A 51 9.59 5.80 -1.81
C PRO A 51 10.62 4.73 -2.19
N LEU A 52 11.76 4.62 -1.49
CA LEU A 52 12.77 3.59 -1.78
C LEU A 52 12.24 2.20 -1.39
N THR A 53 11.61 2.09 -0.22
CA THR A 53 10.97 0.85 0.24
C THR A 53 9.79 0.46 -0.67
N ALA A 54 8.95 1.43 -1.05
CA ALA A 54 7.84 1.20 -1.99
C ALA A 54 8.32 0.67 -3.35
N ARG A 55 9.41 1.23 -3.89
CA ARG A 55 10.03 0.75 -5.13
C ARG A 55 10.49 -0.71 -5.00
N ARG A 56 11.11 -1.05 -3.87
CA ARG A 56 11.58 -2.42 -3.61
C ARG A 56 10.40 -3.41 -3.52
N PHE A 57 9.31 -3.02 -2.85
CA PHE A 57 8.10 -3.84 -2.78
C PHE A 57 7.51 -4.07 -4.17
N ALA A 58 7.32 -3.01 -4.95
CA ALA A 58 6.77 -3.09 -6.30
C ALA A 58 7.56 -4.05 -7.19
N ALA A 59 8.89 -3.94 -7.19
CA ALA A 59 9.77 -4.82 -7.95
C ALA A 59 9.64 -6.29 -7.52
N ALA A 60 9.70 -6.57 -6.22
CA ALA A 60 9.60 -7.93 -5.70
C ALA A 60 8.23 -8.59 -5.99
N MET A 61 7.14 -7.83 -5.84
CA MET A 61 5.78 -8.31 -6.14
C MET A 61 5.61 -8.60 -7.63
N ALA A 62 6.10 -7.70 -8.50
CA ALA A 62 6.04 -7.88 -9.95
C ALA A 62 6.85 -9.09 -10.42
N GLU A 63 8.08 -9.26 -9.91
CA GLU A 63 8.94 -10.41 -10.21
C GLU A 63 8.30 -11.73 -9.74
N TRP A 64 7.68 -11.73 -8.55
CA TRP A 64 6.94 -12.90 -8.09
C TRP A 64 5.74 -13.22 -9.00
N ALA A 65 4.94 -12.21 -9.36
CA ALA A 65 3.76 -12.39 -10.21
C ALA A 65 4.12 -12.95 -11.60
N GLN A 66 5.22 -12.48 -12.21
CA GLN A 66 5.69 -12.96 -13.52
C GLN A 66 6.11 -14.44 -13.51
N ARG A 67 6.44 -15.00 -12.35
CA ARG A 67 6.79 -16.43 -12.20
C ARG A 67 5.59 -17.33 -11.95
N GLN A 68 4.40 -16.76 -11.71
CA GLN A 68 3.20 -17.56 -11.52
C GLN A 68 2.64 -17.99 -12.87
N PRO A 69 2.09 -19.21 -12.98
CA PRO A 69 1.33 -19.57 -14.15
C PRO A 69 0.14 -18.60 -14.29
N ILE A 70 -0.02 -18.05 -15.48
CA ILE A 70 -1.23 -17.32 -15.85
C ILE A 70 -2.20 -18.40 -16.34
N GLU A 71 -3.21 -18.73 -15.53
CA GLU A 71 -4.35 -19.52 -15.99
C GLU A 71 -5.30 -18.67 -16.85
#